data_AF-A0A2G6QYL5-F1
#
_entry.id   AF-A0A2G6QYL5-F1
#
_cell.length_a   1.000
_cell.length_b   1.000
_cell.length_c   1.000
_cell.angle_alpha   90.00
_cell.angle_beta   90.00
_cell.angle_gamma   90.00
#
_symmetry.space_group_name_H-M   'P 1'
#
loop_
_entity.id
_entity.type
_entity.pdbx_description
1 polymer ?
#
loop_
_entity_poly.entity_id
_entity_poly.type
_entity_poly.pdbx_seq_one_letter_code
_entity_poly.pdbx_strand_id
1 'polypeptide(L)'
;MNSSASPATFGRVEADGTVYVRTADGERSVGQVPDVTPEEALAFFTRRFENLQVEVQTLASRVEARTVSPDDARKALSHLREAVASANAVGDLDSLSATLDGLVPQIDQIAAERKEARKRANEQALAAKQTMVEEAERIAAGDDWRGGVDRFRKLLEEWKKLPRIDRSTDDALWHRFSSARTTYTRRRKAQFAEQAEIREASRVKKEKILAEAQELASSTDWGPTSGAFRDLMARWKAAGPAPRAVDEQLWNQFRAAQDQFFSARNAAQNEMNAEQTANLEAKEALLAEAEETILPVVDFAESKEAFRAFLTKYHQIGHVPRNAIRALDSRVRAIESAIRDAEEAEWRRTDPEARKRAEDTIAMFSEHISKLEAKLSKAEAAGDKKAIKDAQDSIAIYASWLEQAQETLNDFKR
;
A
#
# COMPACT_ATOMS: atom_id res chain seq x y z
N MET A 1 -84.03 11.37 -2.71
CA MET A 1 -84.96 12.24 -1.95
C MET A 1 -86.24 11.45 -1.77
N ASN A 2 -86.31 10.60 -0.74
CA ASN A 2 -87.56 9.94 -0.36
C ASN A 2 -88.41 10.99 0.36
N SER A 3 -89.62 11.27 -0.14
CA SER A 3 -90.65 11.96 0.63
C SER A 3 -91.00 11.05 1.82
N SER A 4 -90.26 11.17 2.91
CA SER A 4 -90.64 10.56 4.18
C SER A 4 -91.94 11.24 4.61
N ALA A 5 -93.02 10.48 4.69
CA ALA A 5 -94.25 10.94 5.31
C ALA A 5 -93.92 11.49 6.70
N SER A 6 -94.55 12.61 7.10
CA SER A 6 -94.32 13.21 8.41
C SER A 6 -94.48 12.14 9.51
N PRO A 7 -93.61 12.05 10.53
CA PRO A 7 -93.70 11.03 11.57
C PRO A 7 -95.10 10.94 12.21
N ALA A 8 -95.80 12.07 12.30
CA ALA A 8 -97.19 12.17 12.77
C ALA A 8 -98.19 11.33 11.96
N THR A 9 -97.95 11.08 10.66
CA THR A 9 -98.83 10.28 9.79
C THR A 9 -98.90 8.80 10.17
N PHE A 10 -97.93 8.34 10.95
CA PHE A 10 -97.88 6.99 11.48
C PHE A 10 -98.64 6.84 12.80
N GLY A 11 -99.21 7.91 13.36
CA GLY A 11 -99.90 7.86 14.64
C GLY A 11 -101.39 8.19 14.58
N ARG A 12 -102.13 7.66 15.55
CA ARG A 12 -103.54 7.93 15.79
C ARG A 12 -103.75 8.22 17.26
N VAL A 13 -104.52 9.26 17.59
CA VAL A 13 -104.86 9.61 18.98
C VAL A 13 -106.35 9.40 19.20
N GLU A 14 -106.71 8.73 20.30
CA GLU A 14 -108.09 8.55 20.73
C GLU A 14 -108.59 9.71 21.59
N ALA A 15 -109.90 9.83 21.76
CA ALA A 15 -110.52 10.93 22.49
C ALA A 15 -110.14 10.98 23.98
N ASP A 16 -109.63 9.89 24.52
CA ASP A 16 -109.12 9.76 25.89
C ASP A 16 -107.62 10.16 26.01
N GLY A 17 -106.99 10.57 24.91
CA GLY A 17 -105.57 10.93 24.86
C GLY A 17 -104.62 9.74 24.67
N THR A 18 -105.13 8.53 24.39
CA THR A 18 -104.30 7.36 24.10
C THR A 18 -103.76 7.42 22.67
N VAL A 19 -102.44 7.27 22.53
CA VAL A 19 -101.73 7.35 21.25
C VAL A 19 -101.34 5.96 20.76
N TYR A 20 -101.61 5.69 19.50
CA TYR A 20 -101.24 4.47 18.79
C TYR A 20 -100.26 4.78 17.66
N VAL A 21 -99.35 3.86 17.38
CA VAL A 21 -98.48 3.86 16.19
C VAL A 21 -98.91 2.76 15.23
N ARG A 22 -98.89 3.04 13.93
CA ARG A 22 -99.11 2.09 12.85
C ARG A 22 -97.77 1.52 12.40
N THR A 23 -97.65 0.21 12.47
CA THR A 23 -96.51 -0.57 11.97
C THR A 23 -97.01 -1.62 10.98
N ALA A 24 -96.10 -2.30 10.27
CA ALA A 24 -96.44 -3.41 9.38
C ALA A 24 -97.23 -4.54 10.09
N ASP A 25 -97.03 -4.72 11.39
CA ASP A 25 -97.70 -5.74 12.22
C ASP A 25 -99.06 -5.27 12.80
N GLY A 26 -99.47 -4.03 12.54
CA GLY A 26 -100.73 -3.44 13.00
C GLY A 26 -100.58 -2.18 13.87
N GLU A 27 -101.67 -1.77 14.51
CA GLU A 27 -101.69 -0.64 15.46
C GLU A 27 -101.25 -1.09 16.86
N ARG A 28 -100.28 -0.38 17.44
CA ARG A 28 -99.77 -0.61 18.81
C ARG A 28 -99.96 0.65 19.66
N SER A 29 -100.52 0.52 20.86
CA SER A 29 -100.57 1.63 21.82
C SER A 29 -99.17 1.97 22.32
N VAL A 30 -98.78 3.24 22.25
CA VAL A 30 -97.46 3.73 22.69
C VAL A 30 -97.53 4.50 24.02
N GLY A 31 -98.74 4.78 24.51
CA GLY A 31 -98.99 5.42 25.79
C GLY A 31 -100.10 6.47 25.73
N GLN A 32 -100.43 7.04 26.87
CA GLN A 32 -101.46 8.06 27.03
C GLN A 32 -100.82 9.35 27.58
N VAL A 33 -101.19 10.49 27.01
CA VAL A 33 -100.81 11.81 27.55
C VAL A 33 -102.10 12.54 27.91
N PRO A 34 -102.53 12.51 29.19
CA PRO A 34 -103.75 13.19 29.61
C PRO A 34 -103.57 14.72 29.58
N ASP A 35 -104.69 15.43 29.49
CA ASP A 35 -104.79 16.88 29.63
C ASP A 35 -104.03 17.73 28.58
N VAL A 36 -103.74 17.16 27.41
CA VAL A 36 -103.13 17.86 26.25
C VAL A 36 -103.95 17.65 24.98
N THR A 37 -103.74 18.49 23.98
CA THR A 37 -104.39 18.31 22.67
C THR A 37 -103.86 17.05 21.96
N PRO A 38 -104.65 16.43 21.07
CA PRO A 38 -104.18 15.29 20.26
C PRO A 38 -102.89 15.57 19.47
N GLU A 39 -102.72 16.81 19.00
CA GLU A 39 -101.53 17.24 18.27
C GLU A 39 -100.29 17.29 19.18
N GLU A 40 -100.43 17.77 20.42
CA GLU A 40 -99.35 17.81 21.41
C GLU A 40 -98.97 16.42 21.92
N ALA A 41 -99.96 15.55 22.16
CA ALA A 41 -99.73 14.14 22.52
C ALA A 41 -98.94 13.40 21.42
N LEU A 42 -99.33 13.62 20.16
CA LEU A 42 -98.65 13.05 19.00
C LEU A 42 -97.22 13.59 18.87
N ALA A 43 -97.03 14.91 19.00
CA ALA A 43 -95.73 15.57 18.93
C ALA A 43 -94.73 15.05 19.98
N PHE A 44 -95.20 14.69 21.19
CA PHE A 44 -94.36 14.10 22.22
C PHE A 44 -93.77 12.75 21.78
N PHE A 45 -94.58 11.87 21.20
CA PHE A 45 -94.15 10.55 20.74
C PHE A 45 -93.39 10.59 19.40
N THR A 46 -93.65 11.57 18.54
CA THR A 46 -92.84 11.78 17.32
C THR A 46 -91.44 12.29 17.65
N ARG A 47 -91.28 13.16 18.65
CA ARG A 47 -89.95 13.61 19.10
C ARG A 47 -89.10 12.45 19.64
N ARG A 48 -89.73 11.46 20.28
CA ARG A 48 -89.04 10.22 20.71
C ARG A 48 -88.56 9.40 19.51
N PHE A 49 -89.36 9.32 18.45
CA PHE A 49 -88.97 8.68 17.19
C PHE A 49 -87.80 9.42 16.53
N GLU A 50 -87.84 10.74 16.46
CA GLU A 50 -86.77 11.57 15.88
C GLU A 50 -85.44 11.37 16.61
N ASN A 51 -85.45 11.25 17.94
CA ASN A 51 -84.24 10.94 18.70
C ASN A 51 -83.66 9.56 18.32
N LEU A 52 -84.50 8.52 18.24
CA LEU A 52 -84.07 7.19 17.80
C LEU A 52 -83.55 7.22 16.36
N GLN A 53 -84.19 7.99 15.48
CA GLN A 53 -83.74 8.18 14.11
C GLN A 53 -82.33 8.80 14.05
N VAL A 54 -82.05 9.81 14.87
CA VAL A 54 -80.71 10.43 14.96
C VAL A 54 -79.67 9.42 15.45
N GLU A 55 -80.00 8.57 16.44
CA GLU A 55 -79.08 7.55 16.93
C GLU A 55 -78.77 6.49 15.85
N VAL A 56 -79.80 6.01 15.14
CA VAL A 56 -79.65 5.06 14.02
C VAL A 56 -78.81 5.67 12.89
N GLN A 57 -79.10 6.92 12.49
CA GLN A 57 -78.33 7.64 11.47
C GLN A 57 -76.88 7.87 11.90
N THR A 58 -76.66 8.16 13.19
CA THR A 58 -75.31 8.32 13.75
C THR A 58 -74.54 7.01 13.68
N LEU A 59 -75.15 5.87 14.05
CA LEU A 59 -74.51 4.57 13.90
C LEU A 59 -74.20 4.27 12.44
N ALA A 60 -75.17 4.47 11.54
CA ALA A 60 -75.00 4.25 10.11
C ALA A 60 -73.83 5.08 9.54
N SER A 61 -73.78 6.37 9.87
CA SER A 61 -72.70 7.28 9.47
C SER A 61 -71.34 6.84 10.01
N ARG A 62 -71.29 6.34 11.26
CA ARG A 62 -70.03 5.84 11.87
C ARG A 62 -69.56 4.53 11.24
N VAL A 63 -70.47 3.64 10.86
CA VAL A 63 -70.17 2.39 10.14
C VAL A 63 -69.66 2.72 8.74
N GLU A 64 -70.34 3.59 8.01
CA GLU A 64 -69.94 4.05 6.67
C GLU A 64 -68.56 4.74 6.69
N ALA A 65 -68.35 5.67 7.63
CA ALA A 65 -67.07 6.33 7.83
C ALA A 65 -65.99 5.43 8.47
N ARG A 66 -66.32 4.18 8.84
CA ARG A 66 -65.44 3.18 9.47
C ARG A 66 -64.78 3.66 10.77
N THR A 67 -65.41 4.58 11.48
CA THR A 67 -64.88 5.20 12.72
C THR A 67 -65.20 4.38 13.98
N VAL A 68 -66.06 3.37 13.87
CA VAL A 68 -66.39 2.42 14.94
C VAL A 68 -65.77 1.04 14.65
N SER A 69 -65.43 0.29 15.70
CA SER A 69 -64.98 -1.10 15.54
C SER A 69 -66.15 -2.01 15.16
N PRO A 70 -65.95 -3.10 14.40
CA PRO A 70 -67.05 -4.02 14.09
C PRO A 70 -67.74 -4.60 15.33
N ASP A 71 -66.99 -4.87 16.40
CA ASP A 71 -67.55 -5.44 17.63
C ASP A 71 -68.41 -4.41 18.38
N ASP A 72 -67.96 -3.16 18.46
CA ASP A 72 -68.75 -2.08 19.07
C ASP A 72 -69.96 -1.71 18.20
N ALA A 73 -69.81 -1.75 16.88
CA ALA A 73 -70.92 -1.56 15.94
C ALA A 73 -71.99 -2.64 16.12
N ARG A 74 -71.61 -3.92 16.28
CA ARG A 74 -72.56 -5.01 16.56
C ARG A 74 -73.29 -4.82 17.89
N LYS A 75 -72.59 -4.39 18.94
CA LYS A 75 -73.22 -4.09 20.25
C LYS A 75 -74.21 -2.93 20.13
N ALA A 76 -73.79 -1.82 19.51
CA ALA A 76 -74.66 -0.65 19.30
C ALA A 76 -75.87 -1.01 18.42
N LEU A 77 -75.66 -1.81 17.38
CA LEU A 77 -76.73 -2.33 16.53
C LEU A 77 -77.74 -3.18 17.33
N SER A 78 -77.26 -4.08 18.19
CA SER A 78 -78.12 -4.89 19.05
C SER A 78 -78.96 -4.03 20.00
N HIS A 79 -78.34 -3.06 20.66
CA HIS A 79 -79.05 -2.14 21.56
C HIS A 79 -80.08 -1.29 20.81
N LEU A 80 -79.74 -0.76 19.63
CA LEU A 80 -80.67 0.05 18.84
C LEU A 80 -81.83 -0.78 18.28
N ARG A 81 -81.58 -2.03 17.90
CA ARG A 81 -82.67 -2.95 17.50
C ARG A 81 -83.67 -3.17 18.63
N GLU A 82 -83.17 -3.43 19.83
CA GLU A 82 -84.02 -3.58 21.02
C GLU A 82 -84.78 -2.27 21.32
N ALA A 83 -84.07 -1.13 21.29
CA ALA A 83 -84.66 0.18 21.53
C ALA A 83 -85.76 0.54 20.52
N VAL A 84 -85.58 0.24 19.23
CA VAL A 84 -86.59 0.46 18.17
C VAL A 84 -87.79 -0.48 18.34
N ALA A 85 -87.54 -1.76 18.64
CA ALA A 85 -88.62 -2.74 18.82
C ALA A 85 -89.53 -2.40 20.01
N SER A 86 -88.95 -1.98 21.15
CA SER A 86 -89.71 -1.60 22.34
C SER A 86 -90.04 -0.10 22.42
N ALA A 87 -89.83 0.68 21.35
CA ALA A 87 -89.98 2.12 21.38
C ALA A 87 -91.44 2.55 21.57
N ASN A 88 -91.73 3.26 22.65
CA ASN A 88 -92.97 4.04 22.78
C ASN A 88 -92.82 5.36 22.02
N ALA A 89 -92.95 5.29 20.69
CA ALA A 89 -92.74 6.40 19.78
C ALA A 89 -93.62 6.28 18.53
N VAL A 90 -93.91 7.41 17.88
CA VAL A 90 -94.75 7.47 16.67
C VAL A 90 -93.90 7.92 15.48
N GLY A 91 -93.78 7.05 14.49
CA GLY A 91 -93.03 7.31 13.25
C GLY A 91 -92.79 6.01 12.48
N ASP A 92 -91.96 6.09 11.45
CA ASP A 92 -91.61 4.96 10.58
C ASP A 92 -90.56 4.03 11.25
N LEU A 93 -90.99 3.27 12.26
CA LEU A 93 -90.15 2.33 13.00
C LEU A 93 -89.66 1.16 12.13
N ASP A 94 -90.43 0.81 11.10
CA ASP A 94 -90.09 -0.25 10.14
C ASP A 94 -88.90 0.17 9.27
N SER A 95 -88.85 1.44 8.83
CA SER A 95 -87.70 2.00 8.10
C SER A 95 -86.44 2.10 8.97
N LEU A 96 -86.56 2.44 10.26
CA LEU A 96 -85.42 2.38 11.18
C LEU A 96 -84.89 0.96 11.35
N SER A 97 -85.79 -0.03 11.48
CA SER A 97 -85.43 -1.45 11.58
C SER A 97 -84.75 -1.93 10.29
N ALA A 98 -85.30 -1.60 9.12
CA ALA A 98 -84.70 -1.93 7.82
C ALA A 98 -83.31 -1.28 7.64
N THR A 99 -83.13 -0.06 8.13
CA THR A 99 -81.82 0.62 8.14
C THR A 99 -80.80 -0.16 8.98
N LEU A 100 -81.18 -0.55 10.20
CA LEU A 100 -80.32 -1.36 11.09
C LEU A 100 -80.00 -2.72 10.46
N ASP A 101 -80.97 -3.38 9.82
CA ASP A 101 -80.75 -4.64 9.13
C ASP A 101 -79.77 -4.50 7.96
N GLY A 102 -79.85 -3.40 7.22
CA GLY A 102 -78.91 -3.06 6.16
C GLY A 102 -77.47 -2.83 6.63
N LEU A 103 -77.25 -2.50 7.91
CA LEU A 103 -75.91 -2.31 8.48
C LEU A 103 -75.20 -3.64 8.79
N VAL A 104 -75.92 -4.74 9.02
CA VAL A 104 -75.31 -6.06 9.31
C VAL A 104 -74.30 -6.49 8.25
N PRO A 105 -74.66 -6.60 6.95
CA PRO A 105 -73.72 -7.04 5.92
C PRO A 105 -72.53 -6.07 5.78
N GLN A 106 -72.73 -4.77 6.02
CA GLN A 106 -71.65 -3.78 5.99
C GLN A 106 -70.65 -4.01 7.13
N ILE A 107 -71.14 -4.22 8.35
CA ILE A 107 -70.30 -4.48 9.53
C ILE A 107 -69.52 -5.80 9.34
N ASP A 108 -70.16 -6.84 8.82
CA ASP A 108 -69.51 -8.13 8.56
C ASP A 108 -68.45 -8.03 7.45
N GLN A 109 -68.71 -7.27 6.39
CA GLN A 109 -67.72 -6.99 5.36
C GLN A 109 -66.51 -6.23 5.94
N ILE A 110 -66.73 -5.17 6.73
CA ILE A 110 -65.64 -4.43 7.38
C ILE A 110 -64.83 -5.34 8.32
N ALA A 111 -65.50 -6.23 9.06
CA ALA A 111 -64.83 -7.19 9.93
C ALA A 111 -63.96 -8.18 9.13
N ALA A 112 -64.47 -8.70 8.02
CA ALA A 112 -63.74 -9.60 7.14
C ALA A 112 -62.51 -8.92 6.51
N GLU A 113 -62.67 -7.68 6.00
CA GLU A 113 -61.59 -6.88 5.44
C GLU A 113 -60.49 -6.60 6.49
N ARG A 114 -60.87 -6.20 7.71
CA ARG A 114 -59.90 -5.96 8.81
C ARG A 114 -59.17 -7.24 9.22
N LYS A 115 -59.88 -8.37 9.29
CA LYS A 115 -59.29 -9.67 9.63
C LYS A 115 -58.27 -10.08 8.57
N GLU A 116 -58.60 -9.96 7.30
CA GLU A 116 -57.72 -10.29 6.18
C GLU A 116 -56.51 -9.34 6.12
N ALA A 117 -56.71 -8.03 6.33
CA ALA A 117 -55.61 -7.07 6.39
C ALA A 117 -54.64 -7.37 7.55
N ARG A 118 -55.17 -7.74 8.73
CA ARG A 118 -54.34 -8.16 9.88
C ARG A 118 -53.57 -9.44 9.58
N LYS A 119 -54.21 -10.42 8.92
CA LYS A 119 -53.55 -11.66 8.51
C LYS A 119 -52.39 -11.38 7.55
N ARG A 120 -52.62 -10.58 6.50
CA ARG A 120 -51.57 -10.17 5.55
C ARG A 120 -50.44 -9.40 6.21
N ALA A 121 -50.76 -8.44 7.09
CA ALA A 121 -49.74 -7.70 7.84
C ALA A 121 -48.89 -8.62 8.73
N ASN A 122 -49.51 -9.64 9.34
CA ASN A 122 -48.80 -10.64 10.14
C ASN A 122 -47.89 -11.52 9.28
N GLU A 123 -48.37 -12.00 8.12
CA GLU A 123 -47.59 -12.80 7.16
C GLU A 123 -46.40 -12.01 6.60
N GLN A 124 -46.61 -10.74 6.23
CA GLN A 124 -45.55 -9.85 5.77
C GLN A 124 -44.51 -9.58 6.86
N ALA A 125 -44.95 -9.32 8.09
CA ALA A 125 -44.04 -9.09 9.21
C ALA A 125 -43.24 -10.36 9.55
N LEU A 126 -43.86 -11.54 9.49
CA LEU A 126 -43.19 -12.82 9.67
C LEU A 126 -42.10 -13.03 8.60
N ALA A 127 -42.45 -12.88 7.31
CA ALA A 127 -41.52 -13.05 6.21
C ALA A 127 -40.35 -12.05 6.27
N ALA A 128 -40.63 -10.79 6.62
CA ALA A 128 -39.61 -9.77 6.83
C ALA A 128 -38.66 -10.14 7.98
N LYS A 129 -39.20 -10.56 9.13
CA LYS A 129 -38.38 -11.00 10.28
C LYS A 129 -37.54 -12.23 9.95
N GLN A 130 -38.08 -13.21 9.23
CA GLN A 130 -37.33 -14.37 8.76
C GLN A 130 -36.15 -13.96 7.86
N THR A 131 -36.39 -13.07 6.89
CA THR A 131 -35.34 -12.54 6.00
C THR A 131 -34.25 -11.81 6.80
N MET A 132 -34.63 -11.02 7.80
CA MET A 132 -33.68 -10.33 8.69
C MET A 132 -32.83 -11.30 9.52
N VAL A 133 -33.42 -12.38 10.01
CA VAL A 133 -32.70 -13.42 10.76
C VAL A 133 -31.70 -14.14 9.86
N GLU A 134 -32.11 -14.55 8.66
CA GLU A 134 -31.24 -15.22 7.69
C GLU A 134 -30.06 -14.31 7.28
N GLU A 135 -30.32 -13.02 7.08
CA GLU A 135 -29.27 -12.06 6.81
C GLU A 135 -28.33 -11.89 8.01
N ALA A 136 -28.87 -11.78 9.22
CA ALA A 136 -28.07 -11.72 10.45
C ALA A 136 -27.17 -12.95 10.62
N GLU A 137 -27.69 -14.15 10.34
CA GLU A 137 -26.95 -15.41 10.37
C GLU A 137 -25.83 -15.43 9.31
N ARG A 138 -26.10 -14.91 8.11
CA ARG A 138 -25.08 -14.78 7.04
C ARG A 138 -23.97 -13.81 7.42
N ILE A 139 -24.31 -12.66 7.99
CA ILE A 139 -23.33 -11.67 8.48
C ILE A 139 -22.51 -12.28 9.61
N ALA A 140 -23.14 -13.04 10.50
CA ALA A 140 -22.45 -13.72 11.60
C ALA A 140 -21.50 -14.81 11.14
N ALA A 141 -21.77 -15.44 9.99
CA ALA A 141 -20.90 -16.43 9.35
C ALA A 141 -19.73 -15.79 8.57
N GLY A 142 -19.93 -14.61 7.99
CA GLY A 142 -18.91 -13.89 7.22
C GLY A 142 -17.85 -13.18 8.06
N ASP A 143 -16.92 -12.51 7.35
CA ASP A 143 -15.76 -11.80 7.92
C ASP A 143 -15.77 -10.28 7.64
N ASP A 144 -16.93 -9.72 7.26
CA ASP A 144 -17.08 -8.26 7.13
C ASP A 144 -17.22 -7.61 8.51
N TRP A 145 -16.08 -7.38 9.17
CA TRP A 145 -15.99 -6.84 10.52
C TRP A 145 -16.37 -5.37 10.66
N ARG A 146 -16.41 -4.62 9.55
CA ARG A 146 -16.76 -3.20 9.53
C ARG A 146 -18.22 -3.00 9.13
N GLY A 147 -18.61 -3.47 7.94
CA GLY A 147 -19.98 -3.30 7.45
C GLY A 147 -21.01 -4.11 8.23
N GLY A 148 -20.61 -5.26 8.80
CA GLY A 148 -21.50 -6.09 9.61
C GLY A 148 -22.08 -5.37 10.84
N VAL A 149 -21.31 -4.49 11.51
CA VAL A 149 -21.80 -3.73 12.68
C VAL A 149 -22.93 -2.79 12.27
N ASP A 150 -22.72 -2.02 11.21
CA ASP A 150 -23.70 -1.07 10.72
C ASP A 150 -24.94 -1.77 10.18
N ARG A 151 -24.77 -2.94 9.54
CA ARG A 151 -25.91 -3.72 9.07
C ARG A 151 -26.73 -4.31 10.22
N PHE A 152 -26.11 -4.87 11.26
CA PHE A 152 -26.83 -5.30 12.47
C PHE A 152 -27.61 -4.16 13.12
N ARG A 153 -27.06 -2.94 13.13
CA ARG A 153 -27.76 -1.74 13.64
C ARG A 153 -28.99 -1.42 12.80
N LYS A 154 -28.87 -1.42 11.47
CA LYS A 154 -30.00 -1.19 10.55
C LYS A 154 -31.09 -2.25 10.70
N LEU A 155 -30.70 -3.53 10.72
CA LEU A 155 -31.64 -4.64 10.92
C LEU A 155 -32.41 -4.51 12.24
N LEU A 156 -31.75 -4.11 13.32
CA LEU A 156 -32.42 -3.89 14.61
C LEU A 156 -33.44 -2.73 14.56
N GLU A 157 -33.11 -1.64 13.86
CA GLU A 157 -34.03 -0.52 13.69
C GLU A 157 -35.21 -0.87 12.76
N GLU A 158 -34.97 -1.64 11.71
CA GLU A 158 -36.02 -2.17 10.83
C GLU A 158 -36.93 -3.15 11.60
N TRP A 159 -36.36 -4.04 12.42
CA TRP A 159 -37.10 -4.98 13.27
C TRP A 159 -38.09 -4.28 14.22
N LYS A 160 -37.67 -3.19 14.88
CA LYS A 160 -38.51 -2.42 15.80
C LYS A 160 -39.71 -1.76 15.12
N LYS A 161 -39.64 -1.49 13.82
CA LYS A 161 -40.72 -0.87 13.04
C LYS A 161 -41.77 -1.88 12.59
N LEU A 162 -41.45 -3.17 12.59
CA LEU A 162 -42.39 -4.21 12.19
C LEU A 162 -43.45 -4.43 13.29
N PRO A 163 -44.69 -4.73 12.90
CA PRO A 163 -45.74 -5.07 13.86
C PRO A 163 -45.36 -6.34 14.63
N ARG A 164 -45.90 -6.46 15.85
CA ARG A 164 -45.73 -7.68 16.65
C ARG A 164 -46.55 -8.81 16.02
N ILE A 165 -45.91 -9.95 15.86
CA ILE A 165 -46.53 -11.20 15.43
C ILE A 165 -46.94 -12.01 16.66
N ASP A 166 -47.32 -13.28 16.50
CA ASP A 166 -47.55 -14.13 17.66
C ASP A 166 -46.28 -14.25 18.52
N ARG A 167 -46.46 -14.27 19.84
CA ARG A 167 -45.36 -14.16 20.80
C ARG A 167 -44.34 -15.29 20.65
N SER A 168 -44.80 -16.52 20.43
CA SER A 168 -43.92 -17.69 20.36
C SER A 168 -42.98 -17.61 19.16
N THR A 169 -43.51 -17.27 17.99
CA THR A 169 -42.71 -17.13 16.77
C THR A 169 -41.79 -15.91 16.84
N ASP A 170 -42.27 -14.79 17.40
CA ASP A 170 -41.45 -13.59 17.58
C ASP A 170 -40.25 -13.84 18.49
N ASP A 171 -40.47 -14.50 19.64
CA ASP A 171 -39.42 -14.83 20.60
C ASP A 171 -38.38 -15.79 19.98
N ALA A 172 -38.82 -16.77 19.19
CA ALA A 172 -37.92 -17.71 18.51
C ALA A 172 -37.04 -17.02 17.46
N LEU A 173 -37.63 -16.16 16.62
CA LEU A 173 -36.89 -15.40 15.61
C LEU A 173 -35.94 -14.39 16.26
N TRP A 174 -36.39 -13.71 17.33
CA TRP A 174 -35.55 -12.80 18.10
C TRP A 174 -34.36 -13.51 18.73
N HIS A 175 -34.55 -14.71 19.28
CA HIS A 175 -33.47 -15.50 19.85
C HIS A 175 -32.40 -15.83 18.80
N ARG A 176 -32.81 -16.26 17.60
CA ARG A 176 -31.89 -16.51 16.47
C ARG A 176 -31.12 -15.24 16.07
N PHE A 177 -31.83 -14.12 15.88
CA PHE A 177 -31.21 -12.84 15.54
C PHE A 177 -30.17 -12.40 16.59
N SER A 178 -30.53 -12.45 17.87
CA SER A 178 -29.65 -12.06 18.98
C SER A 178 -28.43 -12.99 19.12
N SER A 179 -28.62 -14.30 18.90
CA SER A 179 -27.54 -15.28 18.89
C SER A 179 -26.54 -15.03 17.75
N ALA A 180 -27.04 -14.73 16.53
CA ALA A 180 -26.20 -14.37 15.39
C ALA A 180 -25.37 -13.11 15.69
N ARG A 181 -26.00 -12.05 16.21
CA ARG A 181 -25.29 -10.81 16.63
C ARG A 181 -24.22 -11.08 17.69
N THR A 182 -24.53 -11.91 18.69
CA THR A 182 -23.59 -12.27 19.77
C THR A 182 -22.39 -13.04 19.21
N THR A 183 -22.63 -14.01 18.34
CA THR A 183 -21.60 -14.79 17.67
C THR A 183 -20.68 -13.90 16.81
N TYR A 184 -21.26 -13.02 16.00
CA TYR A 184 -20.52 -12.04 15.22
C TYR A 184 -19.63 -11.15 16.11
N THR A 185 -20.21 -10.59 17.17
CA THR A 185 -19.48 -9.68 18.08
C THR A 185 -18.31 -10.39 18.77
N ARG A 186 -18.51 -11.65 19.19
CA ARG A 186 -17.46 -12.49 19.78
C ARG A 186 -16.33 -12.78 18.77
N ARG A 187 -16.67 -13.22 17.56
CA ARG A 187 -15.68 -13.48 16.49
C ARG A 187 -14.91 -12.23 16.12
N ARG A 188 -15.61 -11.10 15.94
CA ARG A 188 -15.00 -9.80 15.68
C ARG A 188 -13.98 -9.44 16.76
N LYS A 189 -14.37 -9.56 18.04
CA LYS A 189 -13.46 -9.27 19.16
C LYS A 189 -12.23 -10.16 19.11
N ALA A 190 -12.39 -11.46 18.86
CA ALA A 190 -11.28 -12.40 18.73
C ALA A 190 -10.35 -12.03 17.57
N GLN A 191 -10.89 -11.72 16.39
CA GLN A 191 -10.11 -11.30 15.23
C GLN A 191 -9.29 -10.03 15.51
N PHE A 192 -9.88 -9.01 16.12
CA PHE A 192 -9.16 -7.78 16.43
C PHE A 192 -8.11 -7.98 17.53
N ALA A 193 -8.35 -8.89 18.49
CA ALA A 193 -7.36 -9.26 19.49
C ALA A 193 -6.18 -9.99 18.83
N GLU A 194 -6.43 -10.99 17.98
CA GLU A 194 -5.38 -11.70 17.24
C GLU A 194 -4.55 -10.74 16.36
N GLN A 195 -5.21 -9.83 15.65
CA GLN A 195 -4.51 -8.79 14.86
C GLN A 195 -3.71 -7.82 15.73
N ALA A 196 -4.15 -7.53 16.95
CA ALA A 196 -3.40 -6.72 17.90
C ALA A 196 -2.15 -7.47 18.39
N GLU A 197 -2.28 -8.75 18.75
CA GLU A 197 -1.15 -9.61 19.16
C GLU A 197 -0.11 -9.74 18.04
N ILE A 198 -0.54 -9.94 16.78
CA ILE A 198 0.37 -10.00 15.63
C ILE A 198 1.14 -8.69 15.48
N ARG A 199 0.44 -7.55 15.54
CA ARG A 199 1.08 -6.22 15.44
C ARG A 199 2.02 -5.95 16.61
N GLU A 200 1.68 -6.42 17.79
CA GLU A 200 2.51 -6.28 18.98
C GLU A 200 3.78 -7.14 18.88
N ALA A 201 3.67 -8.37 18.37
CA ALA A 201 4.83 -9.20 18.05
C ALA A 201 5.73 -8.53 16.98
N SER A 202 5.15 -7.89 15.97
CA SER A 202 5.89 -7.10 14.97
C SER A 202 6.60 -5.91 15.62
N ARG A 203 5.95 -5.20 16.54
CA ARG A 203 6.55 -4.09 17.31
C ARG A 203 7.81 -4.55 18.04
N VAL A 204 7.71 -5.62 18.82
CA VAL A 204 8.84 -6.16 19.60
C VAL A 204 10.00 -6.59 18.69
N LYS A 205 9.71 -7.21 17.53
CA LYS A 205 10.75 -7.55 16.54
C LYS A 205 11.45 -6.30 16.00
N LYS A 206 10.68 -5.26 15.65
CA LYS A 206 11.22 -3.99 15.14
C LYS A 206 12.04 -3.24 16.18
N GLU A 207 11.65 -3.29 17.45
CA GLU A 207 12.43 -2.72 18.55
C GLU A 207 13.78 -3.38 18.72
N LYS A 208 13.85 -4.73 18.61
CA LYS A 208 15.13 -5.45 18.63
C LYS A 208 16.02 -5.08 17.45
N ILE A 209 15.43 -5.01 16.24
CA ILE A 209 16.16 -4.58 15.03
C ILE A 209 16.69 -3.15 15.19
N LEU A 210 15.90 -2.26 15.80
CA LEU A 210 16.32 -0.90 16.07
C LEU A 210 17.49 -0.85 17.07
N ALA A 211 17.43 -1.62 18.16
CA ALA A 211 18.52 -1.68 19.13
C ALA A 211 19.83 -2.14 18.47
N GLU A 212 19.78 -3.22 17.68
CA GLU A 212 20.94 -3.69 16.89
C GLU A 212 21.44 -2.61 15.90
N ALA A 213 20.53 -1.90 15.23
CA ALA A 213 20.88 -0.82 14.31
C ALA A 213 21.57 0.35 15.02
N GLN A 214 21.14 0.69 16.24
CA GLN A 214 21.72 1.77 17.04
C GLN A 214 23.14 1.42 17.53
N GLU A 215 23.39 0.16 17.89
CA GLU A 215 24.73 -0.31 18.24
C GLU A 215 25.71 -0.23 17.05
N LEU A 216 25.21 -0.48 15.84
CA LEU A 216 26.00 -0.43 14.62
C LEU A 216 26.18 0.99 14.05
N ALA A 217 25.40 1.97 14.49
CA ALA A 217 25.34 3.30 13.90
C ALA A 217 26.67 4.07 13.97
N SER A 218 27.49 3.80 14.99
CA SER A 218 28.81 4.42 15.21
C SER A 218 30.00 3.52 14.82
N SER A 219 29.75 2.34 14.27
CA SER A 219 30.80 1.42 13.85
C SER A 219 31.60 1.99 12.69
N THR A 220 32.92 1.83 12.75
CA THR A 220 33.87 2.17 11.67
C THR A 220 34.26 0.97 10.81
N ASP A 221 33.75 -0.22 11.13
CA ASP A 221 33.95 -1.43 10.32
C ASP A 221 33.01 -1.43 9.12
N TRP A 222 33.36 -0.62 8.11
CA TRP A 222 32.45 -0.20 7.05
C TRP A 222 31.85 -1.36 6.23
N GLY A 223 32.63 -2.40 5.96
CA GLY A 223 32.22 -3.52 5.10
C GLY A 223 31.18 -4.43 5.78
N PRO A 224 31.56 -5.13 6.86
CA PRO A 224 30.68 -5.97 7.66
C PRO A 224 29.44 -5.23 8.16
N THR A 225 29.59 -4.00 8.64
CA THR A 225 28.46 -3.20 9.15
C THR A 225 27.47 -2.83 8.03
N SER A 226 27.94 -2.53 6.82
CA SER A 226 27.05 -2.32 5.66
C SER A 226 26.27 -3.59 5.30
N GLY A 227 26.87 -4.77 5.47
CA GLY A 227 26.22 -6.06 5.34
C GLY A 227 25.12 -6.25 6.40
N ALA A 228 25.44 -5.99 7.66
CA ALA A 228 24.53 -6.10 8.79
C ALA A 228 23.31 -5.17 8.65
N PHE A 229 23.48 -3.90 8.25
CA PHE A 229 22.36 -3.00 7.98
C PHE A 229 21.44 -3.49 6.86
N ARG A 230 21.99 -4.21 5.86
CA ARG A 230 21.20 -4.80 4.77
C ARG A 230 20.36 -5.98 5.28
N ASP A 231 20.91 -6.81 6.15
CA ASP A 231 20.18 -7.88 6.85
C ASP A 231 19.09 -7.33 7.79
N LEU A 232 19.43 -6.32 8.61
CA LEU A 232 18.47 -5.64 9.48
C LEU A 232 17.28 -5.09 8.69
N MET A 233 17.52 -4.50 7.52
CA MET A 233 16.44 -4.02 6.64
C MET A 233 15.57 -5.18 6.09
N ALA A 234 16.18 -6.33 5.78
CA ALA A 234 15.43 -7.52 5.36
C ALA A 234 14.55 -8.06 6.50
N ARG A 235 15.11 -8.17 7.71
CA ARG A 235 14.36 -8.54 8.92
C ARG A 235 13.26 -7.53 9.24
N TRP A 236 13.49 -6.24 9.03
CA TRP A 236 12.49 -5.18 9.24
C TRP A 236 11.27 -5.37 8.33
N LYS A 237 11.51 -5.64 7.04
CA LYS A 237 10.45 -5.93 6.07
C LYS A 237 9.71 -7.23 6.41
N ALA A 238 10.44 -8.25 6.86
CA ALA A 238 9.86 -9.54 7.23
C ALA A 238 9.05 -9.50 8.55
N ALA A 239 9.35 -8.55 9.45
CA ALA A 239 8.67 -8.42 10.74
C ALA A 239 7.18 -8.08 10.60
N GLY A 240 6.74 -7.50 9.47
CA GLY A 240 5.37 -7.08 9.25
C GLY A 240 5.03 -5.73 9.90
N PRO A 241 3.75 -5.29 9.83
CA PRO A 241 3.34 -3.99 10.37
C PRO A 241 3.13 -4.05 11.89
N ALA A 242 3.62 -3.02 12.59
CA ALA A 242 3.28 -2.73 13.99
C ALA A 242 2.07 -1.77 14.07
N PRO A 243 1.57 -1.40 15.27
CA PRO A 243 0.58 -0.35 15.40
C PRO A 243 1.06 0.94 14.73
N ARG A 244 0.23 1.54 13.87
CA ARG A 244 0.64 2.59 12.91
C ARG A 244 1.51 3.70 13.50
N ALA A 245 1.10 4.28 14.64
CA ALA A 245 1.85 5.36 15.28
C ALA A 245 3.25 4.92 15.75
N VAL A 246 3.36 3.71 16.29
CA VAL A 246 4.63 3.15 16.75
C VAL A 246 5.51 2.73 15.57
N ASP A 247 4.92 2.17 14.52
CA ASP A 247 5.63 1.72 13.32
C ASP A 247 6.40 2.88 12.65
N GLU A 248 5.73 4.03 12.51
CA GLU A 248 6.31 5.24 11.94
C GLU A 248 7.45 5.79 12.81
N GLN A 249 7.26 5.82 14.13
CA GLN A 249 8.29 6.25 15.06
C GLN A 249 9.54 5.35 14.97
N LEU A 250 9.35 4.02 15.06
CA LEU A 250 10.46 3.07 14.99
C LEU A 250 11.18 3.17 13.64
N TRP A 251 10.44 3.35 12.53
CA TRP A 251 11.01 3.52 11.20
C TRP A 251 11.91 4.75 11.10
N ASN A 252 11.45 5.90 11.61
CA ASN A 252 12.24 7.12 11.62
C ASN A 252 13.53 6.97 12.43
N GLN A 253 13.47 6.27 13.58
CA GLN A 253 14.64 5.99 14.40
C GLN A 253 15.62 5.03 13.73
N PHE A 254 15.11 3.97 13.08
CA PHE A 254 15.93 3.03 12.32
C PHE A 254 16.64 3.72 11.15
N ARG A 255 15.92 4.59 10.43
CA ARG A 255 16.48 5.38 9.34
C ARG A 255 17.55 6.35 9.84
N ALA A 256 17.33 7.02 10.97
CA ALA A 256 18.34 7.90 11.57
C ALA A 256 19.64 7.13 11.90
N ALA A 257 19.55 5.91 12.43
CA ALA A 257 20.71 5.06 12.69
C ALA A 257 21.45 4.66 11.40
N GLN A 258 20.71 4.32 10.33
CA GLN A 258 21.30 4.08 9.01
C GLN A 258 21.99 5.33 8.45
N ASP A 259 21.31 6.47 8.50
CA ASP A 259 21.81 7.74 7.96
C ASP A 259 23.10 8.17 8.69
N GLN A 260 23.17 7.98 10.02
CA GLN A 260 24.39 8.24 10.80
C GLN A 260 25.57 7.41 10.29
N PHE A 261 25.41 6.09 10.16
CA PHE A 261 26.48 5.19 9.70
C PHE A 261 26.91 5.50 8.25
N PHE A 262 25.96 5.61 7.33
CA PHE A 262 26.29 5.83 5.92
C PHE A 262 26.84 7.24 5.66
N SER A 263 26.41 8.25 6.43
CA SER A 263 27.01 9.59 6.39
C SER A 263 28.47 9.54 6.85
N ALA A 264 28.76 8.90 7.99
CA ALA A 264 30.11 8.75 8.51
C ALA A 264 31.03 7.97 7.54
N ARG A 265 30.52 6.87 6.96
CA ARG A 265 31.24 6.09 5.93
C ARG A 265 31.57 6.94 4.71
N ASN A 266 30.61 7.71 4.21
CA ASN A 266 30.81 8.56 3.04
C ASN A 266 31.81 9.68 3.34
N ALA A 267 31.76 10.27 4.55
CA ALA A 267 32.74 11.26 4.98
C ALA A 267 34.16 10.67 5.01
N ALA A 268 34.36 9.51 5.63
CA ALA A 268 35.65 8.83 5.68
C ALA A 268 36.18 8.46 4.27
N GLN A 269 35.29 8.00 3.38
CA GLN A 269 35.64 7.71 2.00
C GLN A 269 36.05 8.98 1.24
N ASN A 270 35.35 10.10 1.45
CA ASN A 270 35.66 11.38 0.82
C ASN A 270 37.00 11.93 1.31
N GLU A 271 37.29 11.83 2.60
CA GLU A 271 38.57 12.22 3.19
C GLU A 271 39.73 11.40 2.58
N MET A 272 39.60 10.07 2.54
CA MET A 272 40.60 9.21 1.90
C MET A 272 40.78 9.54 0.41
N ASN A 273 39.70 9.83 -0.32
CA ASN A 273 39.80 10.21 -1.72
C ASN A 273 40.51 11.57 -1.90
N ALA A 274 40.25 12.53 -1.01
CA ALA A 274 40.91 13.84 -1.02
C ALA A 274 42.41 13.71 -0.73
N GLU A 275 42.78 12.91 0.28
CA GLU A 275 44.18 12.60 0.58
C GLU A 275 44.88 11.94 -0.61
N GLN A 276 44.26 10.94 -1.23
CA GLN A 276 44.80 10.28 -2.42
C GLN A 276 44.96 11.25 -3.60
N THR A 277 44.00 12.16 -3.79
CA THR A 277 44.08 13.18 -4.86
C THR A 277 45.24 14.15 -4.61
N ALA A 278 45.40 14.64 -3.37
CA ALA A 278 46.55 15.49 -3.02
C ALA A 278 47.89 14.75 -3.18
N ASN A 279 47.95 13.47 -2.79
CA ASN A 279 49.13 12.63 -2.99
C ASN A 279 49.43 12.42 -4.49
N LEU A 280 48.40 12.32 -5.34
CA LEU A 280 48.57 12.20 -6.78
C LEU A 280 49.19 13.47 -7.35
N GLU A 281 48.64 14.65 -7.02
CA GLU A 281 49.18 15.94 -7.46
C GLU A 281 50.65 16.12 -7.03
N ALA A 282 50.97 15.77 -5.78
CA ALA A 282 52.34 15.83 -5.26
C ALA A 282 53.28 14.86 -6.01
N LYS A 283 52.82 13.64 -6.32
CA LYS A 283 53.62 12.68 -7.09
C LYS A 283 53.82 13.12 -8.53
N GLU A 284 52.80 13.69 -9.17
CA GLU A 284 52.89 14.22 -10.54
C GLU A 284 53.84 15.41 -10.63
N ALA A 285 53.80 16.31 -9.66
CA ALA A 285 54.72 17.45 -9.58
C ALA A 285 56.17 16.99 -9.38
N LEU A 286 56.41 16.09 -8.42
CA LEU A 286 57.75 15.54 -8.16
C LEU A 286 58.30 14.77 -9.36
N LEU A 287 57.42 14.07 -10.09
CA LEU A 287 57.77 13.32 -11.29
C LEU A 287 58.10 14.25 -12.46
N ALA A 288 57.37 15.37 -12.63
CA ALA A 288 57.71 16.39 -13.62
C ALA A 288 59.07 17.05 -13.32
N GLU A 289 59.34 17.39 -12.05
CA GLU A 289 60.64 17.92 -11.62
C GLU A 289 61.78 16.92 -11.91
N ALA A 290 61.55 15.64 -11.64
CA ALA A 290 62.53 14.59 -11.92
C ALA A 290 62.75 14.39 -13.43
N GLU A 291 61.69 14.41 -14.24
CA GLU A 291 61.80 14.34 -15.70
C GLU A 291 62.62 15.51 -16.25
N GLU A 292 62.39 16.75 -15.77
CA GLU A 292 63.14 17.94 -16.21
C GLU A 292 64.61 17.92 -15.75
N THR A 293 64.87 17.43 -14.53
CA THR A 293 66.23 17.45 -13.94
C THR A 293 67.10 16.32 -14.46
N ILE A 294 66.51 15.15 -14.73
CA ILE A 294 67.25 13.93 -15.09
C ILE A 294 67.33 13.76 -16.61
N LEU A 295 66.33 14.24 -17.37
CA LEU A 295 66.29 14.07 -18.82
C LEU A 295 66.60 15.39 -19.54
N PRO A 296 67.47 15.39 -20.57
CA PRO A 296 68.22 14.25 -21.09
C PRO A 296 69.38 13.84 -20.17
N VAL A 297 69.70 12.54 -20.15
CA VAL A 297 70.80 12.01 -19.33
C VAL A 297 72.13 12.40 -19.95
N VAL A 298 72.85 13.33 -19.29
CA VAL A 298 74.19 13.77 -19.70
C VAL A 298 75.27 13.00 -18.92
N ASP A 299 75.10 12.90 -17.59
CA ASP A 299 75.96 12.10 -16.70
C ASP A 299 75.12 11.04 -15.99
N PHE A 300 75.35 9.77 -16.33
CA PHE A 300 74.56 8.66 -15.79
C PHE A 300 74.79 8.45 -14.28
N ALA A 301 75.95 8.82 -13.73
CA ALA A 301 76.24 8.68 -12.30
C ALA A 301 75.45 9.71 -11.49
N GLU A 302 75.48 10.98 -11.89
CA GLU A 302 74.69 12.05 -11.27
C GLU A 302 73.18 11.79 -11.44
N SER A 303 72.74 11.38 -12.64
CA SER A 303 71.34 11.01 -12.89
C SER A 303 70.86 9.85 -12.02
N LYS A 304 71.72 8.85 -11.72
CA LYS A 304 71.38 7.76 -10.79
C LYS A 304 71.20 8.25 -9.36
N GLU A 305 72.04 9.17 -8.90
CA GLU A 305 71.91 9.75 -7.56
C GLU A 305 70.64 10.61 -7.45
N ALA A 306 70.37 11.46 -8.44
CA ALA A 306 69.16 12.25 -8.54
C ALA A 306 67.90 11.34 -8.58
N PHE A 307 67.93 10.26 -9.35
CA PHE A 307 66.84 9.29 -9.42
C PHE A 307 66.60 8.56 -8.08
N ARG A 308 67.66 8.18 -7.35
CA ARG A 308 67.52 7.60 -6.01
C ARG A 308 66.91 8.59 -5.01
N ALA A 309 67.32 9.85 -5.06
CA ALA A 309 66.76 10.90 -4.22
C ALA A 309 65.27 11.15 -4.56
N PHE A 310 64.92 11.18 -5.84
CA PHE A 310 63.55 11.23 -6.33
C PHE A 310 62.72 10.06 -5.79
N LEU A 311 63.16 8.81 -5.98
CA LEU A 311 62.42 7.62 -5.53
C LEU A 311 62.17 7.65 -4.02
N THR A 312 63.15 8.13 -3.24
CA THR A 312 63.00 8.28 -1.78
C THR A 312 61.84 9.23 -1.45
N LYS A 313 61.80 10.43 -2.05
CA LYS A 313 60.69 11.39 -1.86
C LYS A 313 59.37 10.85 -2.42
N TYR A 314 59.41 10.17 -3.56
CA TYR A 314 58.24 9.62 -4.23
C TYR A 314 57.55 8.52 -3.42
N HIS A 315 58.33 7.66 -2.75
CA HIS A 315 57.81 6.63 -1.85
C HIS A 315 57.33 7.17 -0.51
N GLN A 316 57.84 8.33 -0.06
CA GLN A 316 57.32 9.02 1.13
C GLN A 316 55.93 9.61 0.90
N ILE A 317 55.60 10.01 -0.33
CA ILE A 317 54.25 10.43 -0.69
C ILE A 317 53.34 9.18 -0.65
N GLY A 318 52.22 9.29 0.06
CA GLY A 318 51.32 8.19 0.36
C GLY A 318 50.63 7.55 -0.86
N HIS A 319 49.52 6.88 -0.59
CA HIS A 319 48.78 6.19 -1.65
C HIS A 319 48.08 7.18 -2.59
N VAL A 320 47.91 6.77 -3.85
CA VAL A 320 47.22 7.51 -4.91
C VAL A 320 46.01 6.73 -5.43
N PRO A 321 45.10 7.35 -6.18
CA PRO A 321 43.97 6.68 -6.78
C PRO A 321 44.42 5.53 -7.69
N ARG A 322 43.73 4.39 -7.61
CA ARG A 322 44.13 3.14 -8.30
C ARG A 322 44.28 3.29 -9.81
N ASN A 323 43.49 4.17 -10.44
CA ASN A 323 43.55 4.45 -11.87
C ASN A 323 44.83 5.21 -12.27
N ALA A 324 45.43 5.99 -11.37
CA ALA A 324 46.63 6.77 -11.65
C ALA A 324 47.94 5.97 -11.49
N ILE A 325 47.93 4.89 -10.71
CA ILE A 325 49.12 4.07 -10.41
C ILE A 325 49.89 3.69 -11.68
N ARG A 326 49.20 3.13 -12.69
CA ARG A 326 49.87 2.65 -13.91
C ARG A 326 50.55 3.77 -14.71
N ALA A 327 49.93 4.94 -14.76
CA ALA A 327 50.48 6.08 -15.49
C ALA A 327 51.75 6.60 -14.81
N LEU A 328 51.71 6.74 -13.48
CA LEU A 328 52.89 7.14 -12.71
C LEU A 328 54.02 6.10 -12.82
N ASP A 329 53.70 4.81 -12.66
CA ASP A 329 54.68 3.73 -12.79
C ASP A 329 55.35 3.73 -14.17
N SER A 330 54.60 3.97 -15.25
CA SER A 330 55.17 4.03 -16.59
C SER A 330 56.16 5.18 -16.78
N ARG A 331 55.88 6.34 -16.20
CA ARG A 331 56.76 7.52 -16.27
C ARG A 331 58.02 7.32 -15.44
N VAL A 332 57.90 6.79 -14.21
CA VAL A 332 59.07 6.41 -13.39
C VAL A 332 59.96 5.42 -14.12
N ARG A 333 59.38 4.39 -14.75
CA ARG A 333 60.13 3.42 -15.57
C ARG A 333 60.77 4.04 -16.81
N ALA A 334 60.17 5.07 -17.40
CA ALA A 334 60.76 5.76 -18.54
C ALA A 334 62.05 6.49 -18.13
N ILE A 335 62.06 7.16 -16.99
CA ILE A 335 63.27 7.78 -16.42
C ILE A 335 64.33 6.71 -16.13
N GLU A 336 63.94 5.62 -15.45
CA GLU A 336 64.84 4.51 -15.15
C GLU A 336 65.45 3.88 -16.42
N SER A 337 64.62 3.67 -17.46
CA SER A 337 65.09 3.14 -18.75
C SER A 337 66.06 4.10 -19.40
N ALA A 338 65.76 5.40 -19.45
CA ALA A 338 66.65 6.39 -20.05
C ALA A 338 68.03 6.43 -19.37
N ILE A 339 68.09 6.33 -18.03
CA ILE A 339 69.35 6.22 -17.29
C ILE A 339 70.10 4.94 -17.64
N ARG A 340 69.40 3.81 -17.66
CA ARG A 340 70.00 2.51 -18.00
C ARG A 340 70.54 2.50 -19.44
N ASP A 341 69.76 3.03 -20.38
CA ASP A 341 70.11 3.05 -21.79
C ASP A 341 71.31 4.01 -22.04
N ALA A 342 71.40 5.11 -21.29
CA ALA A 342 72.56 6.01 -21.31
C ALA A 342 73.82 5.38 -20.69
N GLU A 343 73.69 4.67 -19.56
CA GLU A 343 74.78 3.89 -18.97
C GLU A 343 75.28 2.81 -19.94
N GLU A 344 74.36 2.09 -20.59
CA GLU A 344 74.72 1.04 -21.54
C GLU A 344 75.40 1.64 -22.78
N ALA A 345 74.96 2.79 -23.28
CA ALA A 345 75.61 3.49 -24.37
C ALA A 345 77.05 3.92 -24.02
N GLU A 346 77.25 4.47 -22.82
CA GLU A 346 78.59 4.89 -22.36
C GLU A 346 79.50 3.69 -22.09
N TRP A 347 78.96 2.60 -21.53
CA TRP A 347 79.69 1.34 -21.38
C TRP A 347 80.10 0.74 -22.72
N ARG A 348 79.21 0.73 -23.73
CA ARG A 348 79.56 0.27 -25.09
C ARG A 348 80.64 1.15 -25.73
N ARG A 349 80.62 2.47 -25.50
CA ARG A 349 81.67 3.39 -25.98
C ARG A 349 83.02 3.14 -25.31
N THR A 350 83.00 2.77 -24.04
CA THR A 350 84.21 2.61 -23.21
C THR A 350 84.61 1.16 -22.97
N ASP A 351 83.95 0.18 -23.62
CA ASP A 351 84.15 -1.26 -23.42
C ASP A 351 85.65 -1.62 -23.54
N PRO A 352 86.32 -1.91 -22.41
CA PRO A 352 87.75 -2.15 -22.40
C PRO A 352 88.13 -3.42 -23.17
N GLU A 353 87.24 -4.43 -23.20
CA GLU A 353 87.50 -5.68 -23.92
C GLU A 353 87.28 -5.51 -25.42
N ALA A 354 86.24 -4.78 -25.85
CA ALA A 354 86.05 -4.46 -27.27
C ALA A 354 87.18 -3.58 -27.81
N ARG A 355 87.57 -2.56 -27.05
CA ARG A 355 88.72 -1.71 -27.39
C ARG A 355 90.01 -2.52 -27.48
N LYS A 356 90.28 -3.38 -26.50
CA LYS A 356 91.46 -4.26 -26.52
C LYS A 356 91.43 -5.24 -27.69
N ARG A 357 90.28 -5.84 -28.02
CA ARG A 357 90.12 -6.69 -29.21
C ARG A 357 90.38 -5.93 -30.51
N ALA A 358 89.95 -4.67 -30.62
CA ALA A 358 90.25 -3.82 -31.75
C ALA A 358 91.76 -3.51 -31.83
N GLU A 359 92.39 -3.17 -30.70
CA GLU A 359 93.85 -2.96 -30.59
C GLU A 359 94.65 -4.23 -30.98
N ASP A 360 94.26 -5.41 -30.48
CA ASP A 360 94.87 -6.70 -30.79
C ASP A 360 94.71 -7.07 -32.28
N THR A 361 93.56 -6.75 -32.89
CA THR A 361 93.30 -6.99 -34.32
C THR A 361 94.18 -6.10 -35.21
N ILE A 362 94.35 -4.83 -34.84
CA ILE A 362 95.29 -3.91 -35.51
C ILE A 362 96.73 -4.44 -35.38
N ALA A 363 97.13 -4.90 -34.18
CA ALA A 363 98.44 -5.50 -33.96
C ALA A 363 98.66 -6.74 -34.85
N MET A 364 97.68 -7.63 -34.93
CA MET A 364 97.74 -8.81 -35.81
C MET A 364 97.90 -8.44 -37.29
N PHE A 365 97.09 -7.50 -37.81
CA PHE A 365 97.18 -7.09 -39.22
C PHE A 365 98.51 -6.40 -39.53
N SER A 366 99.00 -5.52 -38.65
CA SER A 366 100.31 -4.88 -38.81
C SER A 366 101.47 -5.89 -38.80
N GLU A 367 101.42 -6.91 -37.94
CA GLU A 367 102.41 -7.99 -37.92
C GLU A 367 102.36 -8.83 -39.21
N HIS A 368 101.15 -9.13 -39.71
CA HIS A 368 100.98 -9.83 -40.98
C HIS A 368 101.51 -9.02 -42.18
N ILE A 369 101.23 -7.71 -42.23
CA ILE A 369 101.79 -6.80 -43.23
C ILE A 369 103.31 -6.80 -43.15
N SER A 370 103.91 -6.65 -41.97
CA SER A 370 105.38 -6.67 -41.79
C SER A 370 106.01 -8.00 -42.26
N LYS A 371 105.37 -9.14 -42.00
CA LYS A 371 105.81 -10.45 -42.51
C LYS A 371 105.70 -10.55 -44.02
N LEU A 372 104.65 -9.99 -44.62
CA LEU A 372 104.47 -9.95 -46.08
C LEU A 372 105.47 -9.00 -46.73
N GLU A 373 105.78 -7.86 -46.13
CA GLU A 373 106.83 -6.93 -46.56
C GLU A 373 108.22 -7.58 -46.52
N ALA A 374 108.52 -8.33 -45.46
CA ALA A 374 109.77 -9.09 -45.39
C ALA A 374 109.85 -10.20 -46.46
N LYS A 375 108.72 -10.84 -46.80
CA LYS A 375 108.63 -11.80 -47.92
C LYS A 375 108.76 -11.11 -49.27
N LEU A 376 108.13 -9.95 -49.44
CA LEU A 376 108.23 -9.11 -50.62
C LEU A 376 109.69 -8.72 -50.87
N SER A 377 110.40 -8.22 -49.86
CA SER A 377 111.82 -7.88 -49.95
C SER A 377 112.71 -9.08 -50.34
N LYS A 378 112.42 -10.28 -49.79
CA LYS A 378 113.13 -11.52 -50.17
C LYS A 378 112.80 -11.96 -51.61
N ALA A 379 111.54 -11.83 -52.04
CA ALA A 379 111.11 -12.16 -53.39
C ALA A 379 111.70 -11.19 -54.43
N GLU A 380 111.82 -9.90 -54.09
CA GLU A 380 112.51 -8.88 -54.88
C GLU A 380 114.00 -9.18 -55.03
N ALA A 381 114.67 -9.59 -53.95
CA ALA A 381 116.08 -9.99 -53.99
C ALA A 381 116.33 -11.27 -54.81
N ALA A 382 115.35 -12.18 -54.87
CA ALA A 382 115.41 -13.42 -55.67
C ALA A 382 114.93 -13.26 -57.12
N GLY A 383 114.34 -12.12 -57.49
CA GLY A 383 113.84 -11.83 -58.83
C GLY A 383 112.56 -12.60 -59.24
N ASP A 384 111.80 -13.14 -58.28
CA ASP A 384 110.57 -13.91 -58.55
C ASP A 384 109.36 -12.98 -58.73
N LYS A 385 109.08 -12.61 -59.98
CA LYS A 385 107.99 -11.69 -60.34
C LYS A 385 106.60 -12.14 -59.88
N LYS A 386 106.35 -13.45 -59.74
CA LYS A 386 105.05 -13.96 -59.30
C LYS A 386 104.90 -13.78 -57.79
N ALA A 387 105.92 -14.16 -57.02
CA ALA A 387 105.93 -13.98 -55.57
C ALA A 387 105.87 -12.51 -55.15
N ILE A 388 106.48 -11.60 -55.93
CA ILE A 388 106.39 -10.14 -55.71
C ILE A 388 104.94 -9.66 -55.83
N LYS A 389 104.27 -10.02 -56.94
CA LYS A 389 102.87 -9.60 -57.17
C LYS A 389 101.92 -10.16 -56.12
N ASP A 390 102.04 -11.46 -55.81
CA ASP A 390 101.17 -12.11 -54.81
C ASP A 390 101.36 -11.49 -53.40
N ALA A 391 102.60 -11.08 -53.04
CA ALA A 391 102.88 -10.38 -51.79
C ALA A 391 102.33 -8.95 -51.79
N GLN A 392 102.43 -8.20 -52.90
CA GLN A 392 101.85 -6.87 -53.04
C GLN A 392 100.33 -6.87 -52.96
N ASP A 393 99.67 -7.79 -53.68
CA ASP A 393 98.21 -7.95 -53.64
C ASP A 393 97.74 -8.32 -52.23
N SER A 394 98.48 -9.21 -51.55
CA SER A 394 98.20 -9.57 -50.15
C SER A 394 98.38 -8.37 -49.20
N ILE A 395 99.46 -7.60 -49.33
CA ILE A 395 99.70 -6.39 -48.52
C ILE A 395 98.58 -5.39 -48.72
N ALA A 396 98.13 -5.16 -49.95
CA ALA A 396 97.02 -4.24 -50.24
C ALA A 396 95.72 -4.68 -49.56
N ILE A 397 95.42 -5.99 -49.56
CA ILE A 397 94.25 -6.54 -48.85
C ILE A 397 94.37 -6.31 -47.34
N TYR A 398 95.49 -6.71 -46.72
CA TYR A 398 95.68 -6.53 -45.28
C TYR A 398 95.76 -5.04 -44.87
N ALA A 399 96.26 -4.16 -45.73
CA ALA A 399 96.27 -2.72 -45.51
C ALA A 399 94.85 -2.14 -45.48
N SER A 400 93.96 -2.59 -46.37
CA SER A 400 92.55 -2.17 -46.35
C SER A 400 91.82 -2.64 -45.08
N TRP A 401 92.12 -3.86 -44.59
CA TRP A 401 91.57 -4.35 -43.33
C TRP A 401 92.14 -3.63 -42.10
N LEU A 402 93.42 -3.25 -42.14
CA LEU A 402 94.05 -2.44 -41.10
C LEU A 402 93.37 -1.06 -41.00
N GLU A 403 93.10 -0.42 -42.14
CA GLU A 403 92.41 0.87 -42.20
C GLU A 403 91.00 0.78 -41.58
N GLN A 404 90.22 -0.23 -41.97
CA GLN A 404 88.90 -0.49 -41.37
C GLN A 404 88.98 -0.75 -39.87
N ALA A 405 89.95 -1.53 -39.40
CA ALA A 405 90.14 -1.79 -37.97
C ALA A 405 90.54 -0.52 -37.20
N GLN A 406 91.37 0.35 -37.79
CA GLN A 406 91.74 1.65 -37.20
C GLN A 406 90.55 2.61 -37.14
N GLU A 407 89.66 2.60 -38.14
CA GLU A 407 88.41 3.35 -38.12
C GLU A 407 87.51 2.90 -36.96
N THR A 408 87.32 1.58 -36.79
CA THR A 408 86.56 1.05 -35.65
C THR A 408 87.18 1.43 -34.29
N LEU A 409 88.51 1.48 -34.17
CA LEU A 409 89.17 1.94 -32.95
C LEU A 409 88.98 3.45 -32.70
N ASN A 410 88.91 4.25 -33.77
CA ASN A 410 88.65 5.68 -33.67
C ASN A 410 87.20 5.99 -33.31
N ASP A 411 86.25 5.13 -33.68
CA ASP A 411 84.86 5.23 -33.26
C ASP A 411 84.68 5.06 -31.73
N PHE A 412 85.57 4.31 -31.06
CA PHE A 412 85.62 4.26 -29.58
C PHE A 412 86.20 5.52 -28.93
N LYS A 413 86.74 6.48 -29.70
CA LYS A 413 87.35 7.73 -29.19
C LYS A 413 86.48 8.97 -29.40
N ARG A 414 85.46 8.91 -30.26
CA ARG A 414 84.43 9.95 -30.43
C ARG A 414 83.32 9.71 -29.42
#